data_AF-A0A7H8WDG4-F1
#
_entry.id   AF-A0A7H8WDG4-F1
#
_cell.length_a   1.000
_cell.length_b   1.000
_cell.length_c   1.000
_cell.angle_alpha   90.00
_cell.angle_beta   90.00
_cell.angle_gamma   90.00
#
_symmetry.space_group_name_H-M   'P 1'
#
loop_
_entity.id
_entity.type
_entity.pdbx_description
1 polymer ?
#
loop_
_entity_poly.entity_id
_entity_poly.type
_entity_poly.pdbx_seq_one_letter_code
_entity_poly.pdbx_strand_id
1 'polypeptide(L)'
;MKKFLLYILGIFLLTVLIAVILDGLYTYVFMQSRNRGKIETVFNSTAKKYDVVILGSSRANNHFVSQMFEDKGLKTFNYGMSGGHLFEASLMLKLMIERKYEIKNLILEADLNLANDHQAEGIAALFLPYIHNSEIIRKHYKNESNFYELYYIPFYRYVKFDSKIGFREMFFTAIQRKTNSLENLGYHPLEKHKNGNMKNNIVNLNPLPHNKYYEEIKDICKKNNINFISVMTPMCENVVGMNYFDKVKKAYPEIYNYENVVVENKYFSSCGHMTNNGARLFTARIIKDFFNK
;
A
#
# COMPACT_ATOMS: atom_id res chain seq x y z
N MET A 1 19.47 36.25 35.32
CA MET A 1 19.26 34.80 35.11
C MET A 1 17.79 34.37 35.24
N LYS A 2 17.08 34.63 36.35
CA LYS A 2 15.66 34.24 36.52
C LYS A 2 14.73 34.73 35.40
N LYS A 3 14.78 36.02 35.05
CA LYS A 3 13.99 36.60 33.95
C LYS A 3 14.28 35.96 32.59
N PHE A 4 15.54 35.60 32.33
CA PHE A 4 15.96 34.93 31.10
C PHE A 4 15.44 33.49 31.02
N LEU A 5 15.51 32.73 32.11
CA LEU A 5 14.94 31.37 32.19
C LEU A 5 13.41 31.39 32.02
N LEU A 6 12.72 32.34 32.64
CA LEU A 6 11.28 32.52 32.45
C LEU A 6 10.92 32.83 30.99
N TYR A 7 11.73 33.65 30.31
CA TYR A 7 11.54 33.97 28.90
C TYR A 7 11.71 32.74 27.99
N ILE A 8 12.78 31.95 28.20
CA ILE A 8 12.98 30.69 27.47
C ILE A 8 11.83 29.71 27.71
N LEU A 9 11.40 29.56 28.97
CA LEU A 9 10.26 28.70 29.31
C LEU A 9 8.99 29.17 28.60
N GLY A 10 8.75 30.49 28.53
CA GLY A 10 7.62 31.07 27.79
C GLY A 10 7.64 30.73 26.29
N ILE A 11 8.80 30.86 25.63
CA ILE A 11 8.97 30.48 24.22
C ILE A 11 8.74 28.98 24.03
N PHE A 12 9.30 28.15 24.92
CA PHE A 12 9.13 26.71 24.85
C PHE A 12 7.65 26.31 24.97
N LEU A 13 6.94 26.83 25.98
CA LEU A 13 5.51 26.55 26.18
C LEU A 13 4.66 27.04 25.01
N LEU A 14 4.94 28.23 24.47
CA LEU A 14 4.27 28.74 23.29
C LEU A 14 4.50 27.84 22.06
N THR A 15 5.74 27.35 21.88
CA THR A 15 6.08 26.45 20.77
C THR A 15 5.33 25.12 20.87
N VAL A 16 5.29 24.53 22.07
CA VAL A 16 4.51 23.31 22.33
C VAL A 16 3.02 23.54 22.09
N LEU A 17 2.47 24.68 22.54
CA LEU A 17 1.07 25.03 22.30
C LEU A 17 0.76 25.13 20.80
N ILE A 18 1.59 25.83 20.04
CA ILE A 18 1.44 25.93 18.57
C ILE A 18 1.52 24.54 17.94
N ALA A 19 2.47 23.69 18.35
CA ALA A 19 2.59 22.33 17.83
C ALA A 19 1.31 21.51 18.09
N VAL A 20 0.74 21.56 19.30
CA VAL A 20 -0.52 20.88 19.63
C VAL A 20 -1.68 21.38 18.77
N ILE A 21 -1.79 22.71 18.58
CA ILE A 21 -2.85 23.30 17.75
C ILE A 21 -2.70 22.84 16.29
N LEU A 22 -1.50 22.93 15.71
CA LEU A 22 -1.23 22.51 14.34
C LEU A 22 -1.45 21.01 14.13
N ASP A 23 -1.06 20.19 15.10
CA ASP A 23 -1.30 18.75 15.09
C ASP A 23 -2.79 18.41 14.97
N GLY A 24 -3.62 19.05 15.81
CA GLY A 24 -5.07 18.90 15.79
C GLY A 24 -5.68 19.38 14.47
N LEU A 25 -5.24 20.55 13.97
CA LEU A 25 -5.74 21.11 12.70
C LEU A 25 -5.42 20.22 11.49
N TYR A 26 -4.17 19.77 11.36
CA TYR A 26 -3.77 18.89 10.25
C TYR A 26 -4.53 17.57 10.31
N THR A 27 -4.59 16.98 11.51
CA THR A 27 -5.32 15.72 11.74
C THR A 27 -6.78 15.85 11.36
N TYR A 28 -7.45 16.93 11.79
CA TYR A 28 -8.83 17.20 11.44
C TYR A 28 -9.04 17.27 9.92
N VAL A 29 -8.18 17.97 9.19
CA VAL A 29 -8.25 18.07 7.73
C VAL A 29 -8.14 16.69 7.07
N PHE A 30 -7.16 15.87 7.46
CA PHE A 30 -6.99 14.53 6.91
C PHE A 30 -8.17 13.61 7.24
N MET A 31 -8.74 13.70 8.44
CA MET A 31 -9.94 12.94 8.83
C MET A 31 -11.18 13.26 8.00
N GLN A 32 -11.25 14.40 7.32
CA GLN A 32 -12.38 14.73 6.44
C GLN A 32 -12.17 14.30 4.98
N SER A 33 -10.97 13.81 4.62
CA SER A 33 -10.64 13.43 3.25
C SER A 33 -11.32 12.13 2.81
N ARG A 34 -11.95 12.11 1.62
CA ARG A 34 -12.63 10.92 1.09
C ARG A 34 -12.27 10.54 -0.34
N ASN A 35 -11.45 11.34 -1.02
CA ASN A 35 -11.27 11.25 -2.46
C ASN A 35 -9.83 11.53 -2.94
N ARG A 36 -8.87 11.61 -2.01
CA ARG A 36 -7.49 11.98 -2.33
C ARG A 36 -6.56 10.77 -2.48
N GLY A 37 -6.90 9.62 -1.90
CA GLY A 37 -6.01 8.47 -1.81
C GLY A 37 -6.71 7.25 -1.23
N LYS A 38 -6.06 6.09 -1.36
CA LYS A 38 -6.64 4.78 -1.04
C LYS A 38 -6.87 4.60 0.46
N ILE A 39 -5.94 5.07 1.30
CA ILE A 39 -5.95 4.89 2.76
C ILE A 39 -7.10 5.68 3.39
N GLU A 40 -7.18 6.99 3.13
CA GLU A 40 -8.25 7.83 3.65
C GLU A 40 -9.63 7.40 3.13
N THR A 41 -9.70 6.89 1.91
CA THR A 41 -10.95 6.40 1.33
C THR A 41 -11.45 5.18 2.08
N VAL A 42 -10.56 4.27 2.51
CA VAL A 42 -10.95 3.15 3.39
C VAL A 42 -11.25 3.67 4.78
N PHE A 43 -10.36 4.47 5.37
CA PHE A 43 -10.48 4.96 6.73
C PHE A 43 -11.79 5.71 7.00
N ASN A 44 -12.22 6.56 6.05
CA ASN A 44 -13.43 7.39 6.16
C ASN A 44 -14.66 6.78 5.47
N SER A 45 -14.58 5.52 5.01
CA SER A 45 -15.72 4.82 4.43
C SER A 45 -16.64 4.19 5.46
N THR A 46 -17.81 3.76 4.98
CA THR A 46 -18.70 2.81 5.64
C THR A 46 -18.57 1.43 4.97
N ALA A 47 -19.33 0.44 5.44
CA ALA A 47 -19.38 -0.90 4.88
C ALA A 47 -19.52 -0.89 3.34
N LYS A 48 -18.68 -1.67 2.66
CA LYS A 48 -18.72 -1.88 1.21
C LYS A 48 -18.68 -3.36 0.88
N LYS A 49 -19.28 -3.71 -0.25
CA LYS A 49 -19.24 -5.07 -0.80
C LYS A 49 -18.37 -5.09 -2.06
N TYR A 50 -17.45 -6.05 -2.13
CA TYR A 50 -16.57 -6.31 -3.26
C TYR A 50 -16.51 -7.80 -3.57
N ASP A 51 -16.57 -8.15 -4.85
CA ASP A 51 -16.28 -9.50 -5.32
C ASP A 51 -14.77 -9.74 -5.33
N VAL A 52 -13.98 -8.72 -5.68
CA VAL A 52 -12.50 -8.80 -5.70
C VAL A 52 -11.88 -7.54 -5.10
N VAL A 53 -10.95 -7.72 -4.16
CA VAL A 53 -10.04 -6.67 -3.67
C VAL A 53 -8.62 -7.07 -4.02
N ILE A 54 -7.83 -6.14 -4.53
CA ILE A 54 -6.42 -6.38 -4.90
C ILE A 54 -5.51 -5.59 -3.96
N LEU A 55 -4.54 -6.26 -3.33
CA LEU A 55 -3.55 -5.66 -2.44
C LEU A 55 -2.13 -5.97 -2.89
N GLY A 56 -1.18 -5.14 -2.46
CA GLY A 56 0.25 -5.33 -2.68
C GLY A 56 0.97 -4.02 -2.98
N SER A 57 2.12 -4.13 -3.65
CA SER A 57 3.06 -3.05 -3.93
C SER A 57 2.69 -2.23 -5.18
N SER A 58 3.69 -1.59 -5.81
CA SER A 58 3.56 -1.02 -7.17
C SER A 58 3.15 -2.07 -8.19
N ARG A 59 3.62 -3.30 -8.08
CA ARG A 59 3.27 -4.36 -9.03
C ARG A 59 1.79 -4.70 -8.91
N ALA A 60 1.21 -4.76 -7.70
CA ALA A 60 -0.25 -4.82 -7.56
C ALA A 60 -0.94 -3.61 -8.22
N ASN A 61 -0.48 -2.40 -7.91
CA ASN A 61 -1.06 -1.16 -8.42
C ASN A 61 -1.05 -1.06 -9.96
N ASN A 62 -0.03 -1.64 -10.60
CA ASN A 62 0.26 -1.47 -12.02
C ASN A 62 -0.01 -2.72 -12.88
N HIS A 63 -0.19 -3.92 -12.29
CA HIS A 63 -0.31 -5.18 -13.04
C HIS A 63 -1.73 -5.72 -13.15
N PHE A 64 -2.65 -5.31 -12.26
CA PHE A 64 -4.03 -5.81 -12.27
C PHE A 64 -5.02 -4.75 -12.73
N VAL A 65 -5.58 -4.96 -13.93
CA VAL A 65 -6.54 -4.05 -14.56
C VAL A 65 -7.93 -4.29 -13.98
N SER A 66 -8.27 -3.60 -12.89
CA SER A 66 -9.55 -3.75 -12.17
C SER A 66 -10.78 -3.73 -13.08
N GLN A 67 -10.78 -2.87 -14.11
CA GLN A 67 -11.89 -2.74 -15.06
C GLN A 67 -12.21 -4.06 -15.76
N MET A 68 -11.21 -4.91 -16.04
CA MET A 68 -11.45 -6.19 -16.71
C MET A 68 -12.24 -7.18 -15.83
N PHE A 69 -12.20 -7.01 -14.50
CA PHE A 69 -13.04 -7.79 -13.58
C PHE A 69 -14.47 -7.23 -13.55
N GLU A 70 -14.64 -5.90 -13.53
CA GLU A 70 -15.96 -5.25 -13.64
C GLU A 70 -16.68 -5.61 -14.96
N ASP A 71 -15.93 -5.69 -16.06
CA ASP A 71 -16.45 -6.12 -17.38
C ASP A 71 -16.96 -7.57 -17.35
N LYS A 72 -16.58 -8.37 -16.34
CA LYS A 72 -17.07 -9.72 -16.06
C LYS A 72 -18.17 -9.76 -14.99
N GLY A 73 -18.66 -8.60 -14.54
CA GLY A 73 -19.68 -8.48 -13.50
C GLY A 73 -19.13 -8.70 -12.08
N LEU A 74 -17.81 -8.62 -11.88
CA LEU A 74 -17.16 -8.76 -10.58
C LEU A 74 -16.81 -7.38 -10.03
N LYS A 75 -17.51 -6.95 -8.99
CA LYS A 75 -17.26 -5.66 -8.36
C LYS A 75 -15.86 -5.62 -7.74
N THR A 76 -14.98 -4.78 -8.26
CA THR A 76 -13.54 -4.86 -8.04
C THR A 76 -12.91 -3.50 -7.78
N PHE A 77 -11.96 -3.46 -6.84
CA PHE A 77 -11.10 -2.30 -6.65
C PHE A 77 -9.67 -2.71 -6.32
N ASN A 78 -8.70 -2.02 -6.93
CA ASN A 78 -7.29 -2.25 -6.70
C ASN A 78 -6.75 -1.28 -5.65
N TYR A 79 -6.43 -1.82 -4.48
CA TYR A 79 -5.88 -1.11 -3.34
C TYR A 79 -4.35 -1.24 -3.23
N GLY A 80 -3.67 -1.83 -4.23
CA GLY A 80 -2.21 -1.89 -4.29
C GLY A 80 -1.58 -0.50 -4.28
N MET A 81 -0.47 -0.30 -3.58
CA MET A 81 0.16 1.01 -3.40
C MET A 81 1.59 1.01 -3.89
N SER A 82 1.90 1.92 -4.82
CA SER A 82 3.25 2.04 -5.36
C SER A 82 4.28 2.35 -4.28
N GLY A 83 5.32 1.52 -4.20
CA GLY A 83 6.36 1.62 -3.17
C GLY A 83 5.92 1.11 -1.79
N GLY A 84 4.74 0.50 -1.65
CA GLY A 84 4.30 -0.14 -0.41
C GLY A 84 4.81 -1.56 -0.26
N HIS A 85 4.84 -2.05 0.98
CA HIS A 85 5.19 -3.41 1.37
C HIS A 85 3.97 -4.14 1.95
N LEU A 86 4.19 -5.37 2.43
CA LEU A 86 3.14 -6.15 3.09
C LEU A 86 2.71 -5.54 4.44
N PHE A 87 3.56 -4.72 5.07
CA PHE A 87 3.19 -3.90 6.23
C PHE A 87 1.93 -3.09 5.93
N GLU A 88 1.97 -2.25 4.89
CA GLU A 88 0.86 -1.36 4.55
C GLU A 88 -0.33 -2.14 3.98
N ALA A 89 -0.08 -3.21 3.23
CA ALA A 89 -1.16 -4.08 2.73
C ALA A 89 -1.93 -4.76 3.88
N SER A 90 -1.23 -5.27 4.89
CA SER A 90 -1.85 -5.86 6.08
C SER A 90 -2.66 -4.82 6.85
N LEU A 91 -2.08 -3.64 7.09
CA LEU A 91 -2.78 -2.55 7.77
C LEU A 91 -4.03 -2.11 7.01
N MET A 92 -3.93 -1.98 5.69
CA MET A 92 -5.07 -1.66 4.83
C MET A 92 -6.19 -2.69 4.97
N LEU A 93 -5.88 -3.99 4.93
CA LEU A 93 -6.88 -5.05 5.09
C LEU A 93 -7.53 -5.01 6.47
N LYS A 94 -6.76 -4.82 7.55
CA LYS A 94 -7.31 -4.67 8.90
C LYS A 94 -8.32 -3.53 8.99
N LEU A 95 -8.01 -2.38 8.38
CA LEU A 95 -8.93 -1.25 8.31
C LEU A 95 -10.19 -1.58 7.52
N MET A 96 -10.09 -2.32 6.42
CA MET A 96 -11.27 -2.78 5.66
C MET A 96 -12.18 -3.67 6.51
N ILE A 97 -11.62 -4.62 7.27
CA ILE A 97 -12.39 -5.47 8.19
C ILE A 97 -13.06 -4.64 9.29
N GLU A 98 -12.34 -3.69 9.89
CA GLU A 98 -12.89 -2.74 10.89
C GLU A 98 -14.07 -1.94 10.32
N ARG A 99 -13.99 -1.56 9.04
CA ARG A 99 -15.05 -0.85 8.30
C ARG A 99 -16.13 -1.77 7.75
N LYS A 100 -16.14 -3.05 8.14
CA LYS A 100 -17.16 -4.04 7.76
C LYS A 100 -17.27 -4.22 6.25
N TYR A 101 -16.13 -4.24 5.56
CA TYR A 101 -16.11 -4.60 4.15
C TYR A 101 -16.44 -6.09 4.00
N GLU A 102 -17.37 -6.42 3.10
CA GLU A 102 -17.63 -7.77 2.64
C GLU A 102 -16.78 -8.02 1.39
N ILE A 103 -15.76 -8.86 1.50
CA ILE A 103 -14.80 -9.17 0.43
C ILE A 103 -14.94 -10.66 0.10
N LYS A 104 -15.33 -11.01 -1.12
CA LYS A 104 -15.41 -12.43 -1.52
C LYS A 104 -14.04 -13.02 -1.84
N ASN A 105 -13.24 -12.29 -2.62
CA ASN A 105 -11.90 -12.70 -3.05
C ASN A 105 -10.89 -11.59 -2.77
N LEU A 106 -9.73 -11.97 -2.24
CA LEU A 106 -8.58 -11.07 -2.09
C LEU A 106 -7.42 -11.60 -2.92
N ILE A 107 -6.99 -10.81 -3.89
CA ILE A 107 -5.78 -11.06 -4.66
C ILE A 107 -4.64 -10.29 -4.01
N LEU A 108 -3.60 -10.99 -3.58
CA LEU A 108 -2.38 -10.38 -3.04
C LEU A 108 -1.23 -10.60 -4.01
N GLU A 109 -0.61 -9.53 -4.47
CA GLU A 109 0.74 -9.63 -5.03
C GLU A 109 1.72 -9.93 -3.89
N ALA A 110 2.35 -11.10 -3.97
CA ALA A 110 3.29 -11.63 -2.99
C ALA A 110 4.53 -12.14 -3.73
N ASP A 111 5.34 -11.21 -4.23
CA ASP A 111 6.63 -11.48 -4.87
C ASP A 111 7.80 -10.87 -4.08
N LEU A 112 8.43 -9.80 -4.55
CA LEU A 112 9.63 -9.21 -3.96
C LEU A 112 9.40 -8.70 -2.53
N ASN A 113 8.15 -8.34 -2.21
CA ASN A 113 7.72 -7.88 -0.90
C ASN A 113 7.81 -8.96 0.20
N LEU A 114 8.02 -10.23 -0.15
CA LEU A 114 8.28 -11.31 0.80
C LEU A 114 9.71 -11.29 1.36
N ALA A 115 10.63 -10.56 0.72
CA ALA A 115 12.03 -10.48 1.15
C ALA A 115 12.28 -9.59 2.37
N ASN A 116 11.27 -8.87 2.86
CA ASN A 116 11.38 -8.01 4.04
C ASN A 116 10.04 -7.91 4.80
N ASP A 117 10.09 -7.48 6.05
CA ASP A 117 8.92 -7.30 6.92
C ASP A 117 8.90 -5.92 7.61
N HIS A 118 9.57 -4.93 7.02
CA HIS A 118 9.59 -3.56 7.50
C HIS A 118 8.63 -2.68 6.71
N GLN A 119 8.20 -1.58 7.32
CA GLN A 119 7.40 -0.57 6.66
C GLN A 119 8.14 0.08 5.47
N ALA A 120 7.38 0.54 4.50
CA ALA A 120 7.83 1.48 3.50
C ALA A 120 7.55 2.90 3.99
N GLU A 121 8.56 3.56 4.57
CA GLU A 121 8.43 4.82 5.33
C GLU A 121 7.53 5.87 4.65
N GLY A 122 7.66 6.05 3.32
CA GLY A 122 6.85 7.01 2.57
C GLY A 122 5.36 6.66 2.43
N ILE A 123 5.00 5.39 2.38
CA ILE A 123 3.60 4.94 2.28
C ILE A 123 3.01 4.76 3.68
N ALA A 124 3.79 4.22 4.61
CA ALA A 124 3.44 4.15 6.02
C ALA A 124 3.10 5.53 6.60
N ALA A 125 3.81 6.59 6.21
CA ALA A 125 3.52 7.94 6.68
C ALA A 125 2.06 8.38 6.43
N LEU A 126 1.41 7.87 5.38
CA LEU A 126 0.03 8.22 5.02
C LEU A 126 -1.02 7.71 6.03
N PHE A 127 -0.67 6.74 6.88
CA PHE A 127 -1.56 6.26 7.97
C PHE A 127 -1.43 7.10 9.24
N LEU A 128 -0.32 7.83 9.42
CA LEU A 128 0.01 8.53 10.66
C LEU A 128 -0.95 9.67 11.05
N PRO A 129 -1.64 10.37 10.13
CA PRO A 129 -2.68 11.32 10.54
C PRO A 129 -3.79 10.69 11.39
N TYR A 130 -4.00 9.37 11.26
CA TYR A 130 -5.07 8.64 11.93
C TYR A 130 -4.61 7.86 13.18
N ILE A 131 -3.34 7.97 13.56
CA ILE A 131 -2.73 7.12 14.61
C ILE A 131 -3.40 7.26 15.98
N HIS A 132 -3.92 8.44 16.32
CA HIS A 132 -4.63 8.69 17.58
C HIS A 132 -6.13 8.33 17.52
N ASN A 133 -6.67 8.21 16.31
CA ASN A 133 -8.09 7.98 16.06
C ASN A 133 -8.40 6.53 15.63
N SER A 134 -7.39 5.67 15.59
CA SER A 134 -7.52 4.27 15.20
C SER A 134 -6.67 3.38 16.10
N GLU A 135 -7.34 2.50 16.85
CA GLU A 135 -6.64 1.51 17.66
C GLU A 135 -5.85 0.53 16.77
N ILE A 136 -6.39 0.18 15.59
CA ILE A 136 -5.72 -0.69 14.62
C ILE A 136 -4.41 -0.08 14.15
N ILE A 137 -4.42 1.19 13.71
CA ILE A 137 -3.20 1.88 13.26
C ILE A 137 -2.24 1.98 14.44
N ARG A 138 -2.68 2.48 15.60
CA ARG A 138 -1.83 2.59 16.79
C ARG A 138 -1.14 1.27 17.15
N LYS A 139 -1.87 0.15 17.16
CA LYS A 139 -1.31 -1.18 17.48
C LYS A 139 -0.33 -1.66 16.40
N HIS A 140 -0.62 -1.40 15.14
CA HIS A 140 0.23 -1.80 14.01
C HIS A 140 1.59 -1.09 14.05
N TYR A 141 1.63 0.19 14.45
CA TYR A 141 2.87 0.95 14.58
C TYR A 141 3.60 0.75 15.91
N LYS A 142 2.98 0.13 16.93
CA LYS A 142 3.49 0.12 18.31
C LYS A 142 4.91 -0.45 18.45
N ASN A 143 5.29 -1.37 17.58
CA ASN A 143 6.59 -2.04 17.62
C ASN A 143 7.62 -1.38 16.69
N GLU A 144 7.25 -0.34 15.95
CA GLU A 144 8.20 0.43 15.14
C GLU A 144 9.10 1.27 16.04
N SER A 145 10.39 1.36 15.71
CA SER A 145 11.40 2.00 16.55
C SER A 145 11.14 3.47 16.85
N ASN A 146 10.41 4.16 15.96
CA ASN A 146 10.07 5.57 16.05
C ASN A 146 8.64 5.84 16.56
N PHE A 147 7.97 4.81 17.11
CA PHE A 147 6.57 4.93 17.54
C PHE A 147 6.37 6.04 18.57
N TYR A 148 7.24 6.12 19.58
CA TYR A 148 7.08 7.06 20.68
C TYR A 148 7.17 8.52 20.22
N GLU A 149 8.10 8.83 19.33
CA GLU A 149 8.25 10.17 18.76
C GLU A 149 7.05 10.52 17.88
N LEU A 150 6.58 9.58 17.05
CA LEU A 150 5.44 9.79 16.17
C LEU A 150 4.11 9.94 16.92
N TYR A 151 3.98 9.27 18.06
CA TYR A 151 2.75 9.22 18.84
C TYR A 151 2.67 10.33 19.91
N TYR A 152 3.77 10.64 20.61
CA TYR A 152 3.73 11.54 21.78
C TYR A 152 4.26 12.94 21.52
N ILE A 153 5.09 13.18 20.51
CA ILE A 153 5.59 14.53 20.20
C ILE A 153 4.60 15.21 19.27
N PRO A 154 3.90 16.28 19.71
CA PRO A 154 2.91 16.95 18.88
C PRO A 154 3.54 17.49 17.59
N PHE A 155 2.81 17.37 16.48
CA PHE A 155 3.17 17.84 15.15
C PHE A 155 4.42 17.20 14.51
N TYR A 156 5.19 16.40 15.25
CA TYR A 156 6.43 15.80 14.78
C TYR A 156 6.24 14.93 13.53
N ARG A 157 5.18 14.11 13.47
CA ARG A 157 4.88 13.26 12.30
C ARG A 157 4.70 14.08 11.03
N TYR A 158 4.08 15.25 11.12
CA TYR A 158 3.84 16.12 9.97
C TYR A 158 5.12 16.82 9.50
N VAL A 159 6.01 17.18 10.42
CA VAL A 159 7.33 17.74 10.09
C VAL A 159 8.24 16.67 9.48
N LYS A 160 8.35 15.49 10.11
CA LYS A 160 9.20 14.39 9.65
C LYS A 160 8.80 13.93 8.25
N PHE A 161 7.50 13.86 7.98
CA PHE A 161 6.95 13.36 6.73
C PHE A 161 6.30 14.46 5.90
N ASP A 162 6.87 15.67 5.89
CA ASP A 162 6.29 16.83 5.19
C ASP A 162 5.96 16.54 3.72
N SER A 163 6.82 15.79 3.03
CA SER A 163 6.60 15.40 1.62
C SER A 163 5.38 14.50 1.37
N LYS A 164 4.81 13.89 2.42
CA LYS A 164 3.70 12.91 2.34
C LYS A 164 2.44 13.38 3.07
N ILE A 165 2.60 14.04 4.21
CA ILE A 165 1.49 14.51 5.06
C ILE A 165 1.68 15.94 5.56
N GLY A 166 2.65 16.68 5.01
CA GLY A 166 2.94 18.07 5.40
C GLY A 166 1.99 19.10 4.82
N PHE A 167 2.46 20.36 4.80
CA PHE A 167 1.60 21.52 4.47
C PHE A 167 0.93 21.42 3.10
N ARG A 168 1.69 21.02 2.06
CA ARG A 168 1.15 20.89 0.70
C ARG A 168 0.01 19.88 0.64
N GLU A 169 0.21 18.73 1.25
CA GLU A 169 -0.79 17.65 1.24
C GLU A 169 -2.00 17.99 2.10
N MET A 170 -1.79 18.65 3.25
CA MET A 170 -2.88 19.19 4.08
C MET A 170 -3.70 20.20 3.29
N PHE A 171 -3.08 21.20 2.65
CA PHE A 171 -3.78 22.22 1.86
C PHE A 171 -4.58 21.60 0.72
N PHE A 172 -3.97 20.70 -0.06
CA PHE A 172 -4.68 20.03 -1.15
C PHE A 172 -5.81 19.10 -0.67
N THR A 173 -5.69 18.55 0.53
CA THR A 173 -6.77 17.81 1.20
C THR A 173 -7.91 18.74 1.58
N ALA A 174 -7.62 19.90 2.17
CA ALA A 174 -8.62 20.88 2.60
C ALA A 174 -9.47 21.40 1.42
N ILE A 175 -8.85 21.64 0.26
CA ILE A 175 -9.57 22.05 -0.96
C ILE A 175 -10.14 20.87 -1.76
N GLN A 176 -10.11 19.65 -1.21
CA GLN A 176 -10.61 18.43 -1.85
C GLN A 176 -10.07 18.17 -3.26
N ARG A 177 -8.79 18.49 -3.49
CA ARG A 177 -8.13 18.25 -4.77
C ARG A 177 -8.01 16.75 -5.00
N LYS A 178 -8.58 16.26 -6.11
CA LYS A 178 -8.48 14.85 -6.52
C LYS A 178 -7.05 14.47 -6.93
N THR A 179 -6.74 13.19 -6.82
CA THR A 179 -5.54 12.57 -7.38
C THR A 179 -5.91 11.40 -8.29
N ASN A 180 -4.94 10.85 -9.00
CA ASN A 180 -5.12 9.66 -9.82
C ASN A 180 -5.18 8.35 -9.02
N SER A 181 -5.03 8.38 -7.68
CA SER A 181 -4.95 7.16 -6.85
C SER A 181 -6.23 6.33 -6.83
N LEU A 182 -7.38 6.95 -7.12
CA LEU A 182 -8.70 6.30 -7.14
C LEU A 182 -9.27 6.16 -8.57
N GLU A 183 -8.61 6.75 -9.56
CA GLU A 183 -9.00 6.61 -10.97
C GLU A 183 -8.81 5.16 -11.43
N ASN A 184 -9.50 4.78 -12.51
CA ASN A 184 -9.48 3.42 -13.08
C ASN A 184 -9.69 2.32 -12.02
N LEU A 185 -10.55 2.57 -11.02
CA LEU A 185 -10.82 1.63 -9.92
C LEU A 185 -9.54 1.24 -9.16
N GLY A 186 -8.68 2.25 -8.95
CA GLY A 186 -7.40 2.12 -8.26
C GLY A 186 -6.28 1.50 -9.09
N TYR A 187 -6.50 1.17 -10.36
CA TYR A 187 -5.46 0.71 -11.27
C TYR A 187 -4.65 1.89 -11.82
N HIS A 188 -3.32 1.80 -11.79
CA HIS A 188 -2.45 2.82 -12.37
C HIS A 188 -1.72 2.26 -13.59
N PRO A 189 -2.17 2.54 -14.83
CA PRO A 189 -1.48 2.05 -16.02
C PRO A 189 -0.07 2.67 -16.12
N LEU A 190 0.85 1.90 -16.68
CA LEU A 190 2.17 2.39 -17.06
C LEU A 190 2.33 2.29 -18.57
N GLU A 191 2.97 3.29 -19.16
CA GLU A 191 3.33 3.29 -20.57
C GLU A 191 4.81 2.95 -20.75
N LYS A 192 5.16 2.47 -21.94
CA LYS A 192 6.55 2.20 -22.26
C LYS A 192 7.25 3.50 -22.63
N HIS A 193 8.25 3.88 -21.85
CA HIS A 193 9.12 4.99 -22.20
C HIS A 193 10.34 4.48 -22.99
N LYS A 194 10.82 5.28 -23.97
CA LYS A 194 12.02 4.95 -24.77
C LYS A 194 13.25 4.68 -23.89
N ASN A 195 13.32 5.32 -22.72
CA ASN A 195 14.42 5.23 -21.77
C ASN A 195 14.05 4.40 -20.52
N GLY A 196 13.08 3.50 -20.62
CA GLY A 196 12.69 2.62 -19.50
C GLY A 196 13.89 1.84 -18.97
N ASN A 197 14.07 1.80 -17.65
CA ASN A 197 15.16 1.04 -17.06
C ASN A 197 14.87 -0.47 -17.17
N MET A 198 15.52 -1.10 -18.15
CA MET A 198 15.41 -2.53 -18.41
C MET A 198 16.48 -3.35 -17.69
N LYS A 199 17.14 -2.77 -16.68
CA LYS A 199 18.07 -3.48 -15.79
C LYS A 199 17.44 -3.58 -14.42
N ASN A 200 17.39 -4.81 -13.89
CA ASN A 200 17.02 -5.07 -12.51
C ASN A 200 17.81 -6.28 -12.01
N ASN A 201 18.32 -6.19 -10.78
CA ASN A 201 19.12 -7.24 -10.17
C ASN A 201 18.56 -7.56 -8.79
N ILE A 202 18.05 -8.77 -8.65
CA ILE A 202 17.41 -9.29 -7.43
C ILE A 202 18.17 -10.49 -6.85
N VAL A 203 19.42 -10.74 -7.29
CA VAL A 203 20.24 -11.90 -6.86
C VAL A 203 20.36 -11.99 -5.34
N ASN A 204 20.46 -10.84 -4.66
CA ASN A 204 20.64 -10.76 -3.22
C ASN A 204 19.34 -10.93 -2.43
N LEU A 205 18.19 -10.98 -3.09
CA LEU A 205 16.92 -11.18 -2.41
C LEU A 205 16.75 -12.65 -2.02
N ASN A 206 16.22 -12.85 -0.82
CA ASN A 206 15.72 -14.13 -0.34
C ASN A 206 14.38 -13.88 0.35
N PRO A 207 13.34 -14.69 0.11
CA PRO A 207 12.12 -14.56 0.87
C PRO A 207 12.41 -14.84 2.34
N LEU A 208 11.77 -14.09 3.23
CA LEU A 208 11.71 -14.50 4.63
C LEU A 208 10.96 -15.84 4.69
N PRO A 209 11.39 -16.84 5.48
CA PRO A 209 10.64 -18.08 5.61
C PRO A 209 9.24 -17.87 6.19
N HIS A 210 9.10 -16.90 7.09
CA HIS A 210 7.84 -16.49 7.71
C HIS A 210 7.73 -14.96 7.70
N ASN A 211 7.21 -14.41 6.61
CA ASN A 211 6.85 -13.00 6.56
C ASN A 211 5.60 -12.74 7.41
N LYS A 212 5.77 -12.05 8.54
CA LYS A 212 4.68 -11.81 9.51
C LYS A 212 3.44 -11.18 8.89
N TYR A 213 3.60 -10.28 7.90
CA TYR A 213 2.46 -9.58 7.30
C TYR A 213 1.75 -10.41 6.23
N TYR A 214 2.48 -11.26 5.51
CA TYR A 214 1.86 -12.26 4.64
C TYR A 214 0.97 -13.22 5.45
N GLU A 215 1.51 -13.80 6.53
CA GLU A 215 0.76 -14.70 7.40
C GLU A 215 -0.44 -13.99 8.04
N GLU A 216 -0.27 -12.74 8.46
CA GLU A 216 -1.36 -11.94 9.01
C GLU A 216 -2.48 -11.70 8.00
N ILE A 217 -2.17 -11.36 6.75
CA ILE A 217 -3.17 -11.21 5.68
C ILE A 217 -3.91 -12.53 5.44
N LYS A 218 -3.17 -13.64 5.35
CA LYS A 218 -3.72 -14.99 5.18
C LYS A 218 -4.67 -15.38 6.32
N ASP A 219 -4.27 -15.11 7.56
CA ASP A 219 -5.08 -15.34 8.75
C ASP A 219 -6.36 -14.49 8.78
N ILE A 220 -6.26 -13.20 8.42
CA ILE A 220 -7.43 -12.32 8.30
C ILE A 220 -8.40 -12.87 7.26
N CYS A 221 -7.90 -13.30 6.09
CA CYS A 221 -8.74 -13.87 5.05
C CYS A 221 -9.45 -15.13 5.54
N LYS A 222 -8.73 -16.05 6.18
CA LYS A 222 -9.30 -17.28 6.74
C LYS A 222 -10.38 -17.00 7.79
N LYS A 223 -10.13 -16.08 8.74
CA LYS A 223 -11.09 -15.73 9.81
C LYS A 223 -12.37 -15.06 9.29
N ASN A 224 -12.30 -14.39 8.14
CA ASN A 224 -13.41 -13.66 7.55
C ASN A 224 -14.02 -14.37 6.33
N ASN A 225 -13.68 -15.65 6.10
CA ASN A 225 -14.15 -16.45 4.95
C ASN A 225 -13.90 -15.78 3.59
N ILE A 226 -12.78 -15.06 3.46
CA ILE A 226 -12.34 -14.44 2.21
C ILE A 226 -11.51 -15.47 1.44
N ASN A 227 -11.85 -15.71 0.17
CA ASN A 227 -11.01 -16.54 -0.69
C ASN A 227 -9.69 -15.82 -0.99
N PHE A 228 -8.59 -16.37 -0.50
CA PHE A 228 -7.27 -15.76 -0.60
C PHE A 228 -6.49 -16.31 -1.79
N ILE A 229 -6.13 -15.43 -2.72
CA ILE A 229 -5.37 -15.75 -3.94
C ILE A 229 -4.06 -14.95 -3.89
N SER A 230 -2.96 -15.58 -3.49
CA SER A 230 -1.64 -14.97 -3.51
C SER A 230 -0.88 -15.35 -4.78
N VAL A 231 -0.28 -14.34 -5.44
CA VAL A 231 0.39 -14.54 -6.73
C VAL A 231 1.72 -13.81 -6.81
N MET A 232 2.68 -14.42 -7.50
CA MET A 232 3.88 -13.75 -7.98
C MET A 232 3.60 -13.21 -9.39
N THR A 233 3.93 -11.95 -9.66
CA THR A 233 3.57 -11.33 -10.95
C THR A 233 4.72 -11.39 -11.97
N PRO A 234 4.46 -11.18 -13.27
CA PRO A 234 5.51 -11.23 -14.30
C PRO A 234 6.68 -10.26 -14.09
N MET A 235 7.87 -10.66 -14.54
CA MET A 235 9.04 -9.80 -14.69
C MET A 235 9.64 -9.97 -16.08
N CYS A 236 10.35 -8.96 -16.58
CA CYS A 236 11.00 -9.08 -17.89
C CYS A 236 12.11 -10.14 -17.84
N GLU A 237 12.49 -10.70 -18.99
CA GLU A 237 13.56 -11.70 -19.09
C GLU A 237 14.96 -11.16 -18.76
N ASN A 238 15.18 -9.84 -18.81
CA ASN A 238 16.47 -9.22 -18.49
C ASN A 238 16.74 -9.08 -16.98
N VAL A 239 15.83 -9.54 -16.11
CA VAL A 239 16.07 -9.52 -14.66
C VAL A 239 17.16 -10.53 -14.29
N VAL A 240 18.16 -10.06 -13.55
CA VAL A 240 19.20 -10.93 -13.01
C VAL A 240 18.76 -11.43 -11.63
N GLY A 241 18.80 -12.75 -11.40
CA GLY A 241 18.39 -13.36 -10.12
C GLY A 241 16.96 -13.94 -10.10
N MET A 242 16.41 -14.32 -11.26
CA MET A 242 15.06 -14.91 -11.37
C MET A 242 14.87 -16.19 -10.54
N ASN A 243 15.94 -16.88 -10.15
CA ASN A 243 15.87 -17.98 -9.18
C ASN A 243 15.29 -17.57 -7.81
N TYR A 244 15.10 -16.27 -7.55
CA TYR A 244 14.31 -15.79 -6.42
C TYR A 244 12.90 -16.40 -6.40
N PHE A 245 12.20 -16.49 -7.54
CA PHE A 245 10.83 -17.02 -7.59
C PHE A 245 10.77 -18.52 -7.24
N ASP A 246 11.81 -19.29 -7.60
CA ASP A 246 11.96 -20.68 -7.13
C ASP A 246 12.11 -20.76 -5.61
N LYS A 247 12.91 -19.85 -5.01
CA LYS A 247 13.06 -19.76 -3.55
C LYS A 247 11.72 -19.42 -2.89
N VAL A 248 10.96 -18.47 -3.46
CA VAL A 248 9.62 -18.12 -2.96
C VAL A 248 8.71 -19.33 -3.05
N LYS A 249 8.67 -20.03 -4.20
CA LYS A 249 7.82 -21.21 -4.38
C LYS A 249 8.17 -22.34 -3.39
N LYS A 250 9.43 -22.49 -3.03
CA LYS A 250 9.88 -23.44 -2.01
C LYS A 250 9.42 -23.04 -0.60
N ALA A 251 9.50 -21.76 -0.25
CA ALA A 251 9.08 -21.25 1.06
C ALA A 251 7.54 -21.18 1.21
N TYR A 252 6.86 -20.85 0.11
CA TYR A 252 5.43 -20.59 0.04
C TYR A 252 4.80 -21.36 -1.14
N PRO A 253 4.64 -22.69 -1.01
CA PRO A 253 4.14 -23.54 -2.08
C PRO A 253 2.70 -23.19 -2.51
N GLU A 254 1.93 -22.50 -1.67
CA GLU A 254 0.58 -22.04 -1.99
C GLU A 254 0.53 -20.82 -2.93
N ILE A 255 1.62 -20.04 -3.06
CA ILE A 255 1.63 -18.86 -3.93
C ILE A 255 1.72 -19.31 -5.39
N TYR A 256 0.82 -18.79 -6.23
CA TYR A 256 0.81 -19.09 -7.66
C TYR A 256 1.91 -18.30 -8.36
N ASN A 257 2.83 -19.01 -9.02
CA ASN A 257 3.91 -18.39 -9.76
C ASN A 257 3.47 -18.07 -11.20
N TYR A 258 3.42 -16.79 -11.55
CA TYR A 258 3.11 -16.30 -12.89
C TYR A 258 4.26 -15.49 -13.52
N GLU A 259 5.50 -15.63 -13.01
CA GLU A 259 6.65 -14.81 -13.42
C GLU A 259 6.86 -14.76 -14.96
N ASN A 260 6.53 -15.85 -15.67
CA ASN A 260 6.76 -16.04 -17.10
C ASN A 260 5.47 -15.99 -17.96
N VAL A 261 4.33 -15.54 -17.42
CA VAL A 261 3.08 -15.46 -18.23
C VAL A 261 3.08 -14.34 -19.25
N VAL A 262 3.79 -13.26 -18.96
CA VAL A 262 3.99 -12.14 -19.90
C VAL A 262 5.46 -12.08 -20.23
N VAL A 263 5.79 -12.35 -21.48
CA VAL A 263 7.14 -12.39 -22.04
C VAL A 263 7.28 -11.30 -23.10
N GLU A 264 8.51 -10.97 -23.50
CA GLU A 264 8.87 -9.86 -24.41
C GLU A 264 8.92 -8.45 -23.79
N ASN A 265 10.02 -7.73 -24.08
CA ASN A 265 10.30 -6.38 -23.60
C ASN A 265 9.24 -5.31 -23.95
N LYS A 266 8.36 -5.55 -24.93
CA LYS A 266 7.29 -4.58 -25.31
C LYS A 266 6.18 -4.46 -24.26
N TYR A 267 6.02 -5.48 -23.42
CA TYR A 267 5.00 -5.51 -22.36
C TYR A 267 5.50 -5.01 -21.01
N PHE A 268 6.73 -4.49 -20.96
CA PHE A 268 7.36 -3.97 -19.74
C PHE A 268 7.74 -2.50 -19.91
N SER A 269 7.34 -1.67 -18.95
CA SER A 269 7.75 -0.26 -18.83
C SER A 269 9.13 -0.16 -18.17
N SER A 270 9.41 -1.09 -17.25
CA SER A 270 10.71 -1.43 -16.68
C SER A 270 10.74 -2.92 -16.38
N CYS A 271 11.90 -3.49 -16.08
CA CYS A 271 11.95 -4.94 -15.86
C CYS A 271 11.19 -5.45 -14.63
N GLY A 272 10.89 -4.57 -13.68
CA GLY A 272 10.00 -4.85 -12.56
C GLY A 272 8.55 -4.39 -12.75
N HIS A 273 8.18 -3.77 -13.87
CA HIS A 273 6.83 -3.24 -14.06
C HIS A 273 6.31 -3.42 -15.48
N MET A 274 5.14 -4.02 -15.64
CA MET A 274 4.48 -4.17 -16.92
C MET A 274 3.98 -2.83 -17.47
N THR A 275 3.78 -2.76 -18.79
CA THR A 275 2.95 -1.73 -19.43
C THR A 275 1.47 -2.07 -19.25
N ASN A 276 0.57 -1.15 -19.60
CA ASN A 276 -0.87 -1.42 -19.67
C ASN A 276 -1.20 -2.65 -20.53
N ASN A 277 -0.50 -2.85 -21.65
CA ASN A 277 -0.70 -4.03 -22.51
C ASN A 277 -0.27 -5.33 -21.81
N GLY A 278 0.87 -5.31 -21.11
CA GLY A 278 1.32 -6.47 -20.31
C GLY A 278 0.37 -6.78 -19.17
N ALA A 279 -0.06 -5.75 -18.43
CA ALA A 279 -1.03 -5.87 -17.35
C ALA A 279 -2.36 -6.46 -17.82
N ARG A 280 -2.84 -6.10 -19.02
CA ARG A 280 -4.05 -6.69 -19.62
C ARG A 280 -3.89 -8.18 -19.93
N LEU A 281 -2.75 -8.60 -20.50
CA LEU A 281 -2.46 -10.02 -20.75
C LEU A 281 -2.41 -10.82 -19.44
N PHE A 282 -1.72 -10.30 -18.44
CA PHE A 282 -1.64 -10.93 -17.13
C PHE A 282 -3.01 -10.99 -16.44
N THR A 283 -3.77 -9.89 -16.44
CA THR A 283 -5.11 -9.84 -15.84
C THR A 283 -6.07 -10.81 -16.53
N ALA A 284 -6.02 -10.93 -17.86
CA ALA A 284 -6.81 -11.93 -18.59
C ALA A 284 -6.50 -13.36 -18.14
N ARG A 285 -5.22 -13.66 -17.86
CA ARG A 285 -4.81 -14.96 -17.32
C ARG A 285 -5.37 -15.20 -15.91
N ILE A 286 -5.28 -14.21 -15.03
CA ILE A 286 -5.81 -14.30 -13.66
C ILE A 286 -7.33 -14.51 -13.66
N ILE A 287 -8.06 -13.77 -14.48
CA ILE A 287 -9.52 -13.95 -14.63
C ILE A 287 -9.83 -15.37 -15.12
N LYS A 288 -9.07 -15.87 -16.11
CA LYS A 288 -9.27 -17.22 -16.64
C LYS A 288 -9.07 -18.31 -15.59
N ASP A 289 -8.02 -18.21 -14.79
CA ASP A 289 -7.63 -19.27 -13.86
C ASP A 289 -8.51 -19.31 -12.60
N PHE A 290 -9.05 -18.16 -12.15
CA PHE A 290 -9.75 -18.08 -10.86
C PHE A 290 -11.23 -17.65 -10.93
N PHE A 291 -11.67 -17.05 -12.04
CA PHE A 291 -12.96 -16.36 -12.11
C PHE A 291 -13.82 -16.75 -13.32
N ASN A 292 -13.32 -17.57 -14.25
CA ASN A 292 -14.16 -18.17 -15.27
C ASN A 292 -14.89 -19.39 -14.68
N LYS A 293 -16.20 -19.25 -14.47
CA LYS A 293 -17.17 -20.35 -14.45
C LYS A 293 -17.99 -20.31 -15.73
#